data_AF-A0A954NQE3-F1
#
_entry.id   AF-A0A954NQE3-F1
#
_cell.length_a   1.000
_cell.length_b   1.000
_cell.length_c   1.000
_cell.angle_alpha   90.00
_cell.angle_beta   90.00
_cell.angle_gamma   90.00
#
_symmetry.space_group_name_H-M   'P 1'
#
loop_
_entity.id
_entity.type
_entity.pdbx_description
1 polymer ?
#
loop_
_entity_poly.entity_id
_entity_poly.type
_entity_poly.pdbx_seq_one_letter_code
_entity_poly.pdbx_strand_id
1 'polypeptide(L)'
;DIVGPRIHQTGWWTFGQSHTPDSRVHYYAHPGVADLTAEDLIISTMPHSRQITYFNTIFFNVCSIDNGSTWSTPWIIDDPKVYYLGGGNRSMAGGRQQMQR
;
A
#
# COMPACT_ATOMS: atom_id res chain seq x y z
N ASP A 1 -3.02 17.50 5.83
CA ASP A 1 -2.76 16.21 6.50
C ASP A 1 -4.02 15.42 6.70
N ILE A 2 -3.92 14.09 6.64
CA ILE A 2 -5.01 13.17 6.96
C ILE A 2 -4.74 12.69 8.39
N VAL A 3 -5.70 12.88 9.29
CA VAL A 3 -5.58 12.38 10.66
C VAL A 3 -5.89 10.88 10.63
N GLY A 4 -4.89 10.06 10.91
CA GLY A 4 -5.05 8.60 11.02
C GLY A 4 -5.73 8.18 12.33
N PRO A 5 -6.16 6.90 12.41
CA PRO A 5 -6.69 6.35 13.65
C PRO A 5 -5.65 6.39 14.77
N ARG A 6 -6.09 6.74 15.99
CA ARG A 6 -5.26 6.65 17.19
C ARG A 6 -5.35 5.25 17.77
N ILE A 7 -4.21 4.57 17.86
CA ILE A 7 -4.11 3.23 18.44
C ILE A 7 -3.84 3.37 19.94
N HIS A 8 -4.84 3.06 20.75
CA HIS A 8 -4.77 3.19 22.21
C HIS A 8 -4.35 1.91 22.93
N GLN A 9 -4.30 0.79 22.21
CA GLN A 9 -3.97 -0.52 22.75
C GLN A 9 -2.93 -1.18 21.85
N THR A 10 -1.87 -1.72 22.47
CA THR A 10 -0.85 -2.48 21.76
C THR A 10 -1.40 -3.83 21.33
N GLY A 11 -0.83 -4.36 20.26
CA GLY A 11 -1.24 -5.63 19.68
C GLY A 11 -0.83 -5.71 18.23
N TRP A 12 -1.22 -6.81 17.59
CA TRP A 12 -1.07 -6.97 16.15
C TRP A 12 -2.07 -6.09 15.41
N TRP A 13 -1.63 -5.55 14.28
CA TRP A 13 -2.45 -4.77 13.36
C TRP A 13 -2.11 -5.17 11.94
N THR A 14 -3.13 -5.29 11.10
CA THR A 14 -2.94 -5.48 9.66
C THR A 14 -3.18 -4.14 8.98
N PHE A 15 -2.19 -3.65 8.23
CA PHE A 15 -2.28 -2.44 7.42
C PHE A 15 -2.25 -2.79 5.94
N GLY A 16 -3.04 -2.05 5.15
CA GLY A 16 -3.10 -2.27 3.71
C GLY A 16 -3.19 -0.97 2.93
N GLN A 17 -2.66 -1.04 1.71
CA GLN A 17 -2.78 0.00 0.71
C GLN A 17 -3.12 -0.63 -0.64
N SER A 18 -4.16 -0.14 -1.31
CA SER A 18 -4.50 -0.56 -2.68
C SER A 18 -4.52 0.64 -3.62
N HIS A 19 -4.18 0.39 -4.89
CA HIS A 19 -4.13 1.40 -5.94
C HIS A 19 -5.07 0.99 -7.06
N THR A 20 -5.90 1.92 -7.52
CA THR A 20 -6.93 1.69 -8.54
C THR A 20 -6.62 2.47 -9.83
N PRO A 21 -7.16 2.04 -10.98
CA PRO A 21 -6.88 2.69 -12.27
C PRO A 21 -7.27 4.17 -12.35
N ASP A 22 -8.22 4.62 -11.52
CA ASP A 22 -8.60 6.03 -11.39
C ASP A 22 -7.61 6.84 -10.53
N SER A 23 -6.43 6.28 -10.24
CA SER A 23 -5.34 6.90 -9.49
C SER A 23 -5.63 7.17 -8.02
N ARG A 24 -6.67 6.54 -7.46
CA ARG A 24 -6.93 6.60 -6.04
C ARG A 24 -6.03 5.62 -5.27
N VAL A 25 -5.69 6.06 -4.07
CA VAL A 25 -5.05 5.25 -3.04
C VAL A 25 -6.06 5.02 -1.93
N HIS A 26 -6.24 3.76 -1.57
CA HIS A 26 -7.13 3.33 -0.51
C HIS A 26 -6.30 2.77 0.64
N TYR A 27 -6.51 3.28 1.85
CA TYR A 27 -5.81 2.84 3.06
C TYR A 27 -6.76 2.06 3.96
N TYR A 28 -6.26 0.96 4.52
CA TYR A 28 -7.02 0.05 5.38
C TYR A 28 -6.26 -0.23 6.67
N ALA A 29 -6.98 -0.46 7.77
CA ALA A 29 -6.39 -0.99 8.99
C ALA A 29 -7.37 -1.88 9.75
N HIS A 30 -6.88 -2.99 10.27
CA HIS A 30 -7.64 -3.93 11.09
C HIS A 30 -6.88 -4.28 12.38
N PRO A 31 -7.52 -4.24 13.56
CA PRO A 31 -6.95 -4.78 14.79
C PRO A 31 -6.81 -6.31 14.69
N GLY A 32 -5.59 -6.84 14.84
CA GLY A 32 -5.27 -8.25 14.70
C GLY A 32 -4.72 -8.63 13.31
N VAL A 33 -4.40 -9.91 13.15
CA VAL A 33 -3.91 -10.49 11.89
C VAL A 33 -5.09 -11.11 11.14
N ALA A 34 -5.52 -10.47 10.05
CA ALA A 34 -6.66 -10.93 9.25
C ALA A 34 -6.53 -10.45 7.79
N ASP A 35 -7.27 -11.09 6.89
CA ASP A 35 -7.42 -10.55 5.53
C ASP A 35 -8.25 -9.26 5.58
N LEU A 36 -7.76 -8.22 4.93
CA LEU A 36 -8.42 -6.92 4.88
C LEU A 36 -9.63 -6.95 3.94
N THR A 37 -10.70 -6.30 4.37
CA THR A 37 -11.96 -6.20 3.65
C THR A 37 -12.32 -4.75 3.34
N ALA A 38 -13.43 -4.53 2.64
CA ALA A 38 -13.96 -3.20 2.41
C ALA A 38 -14.41 -2.48 3.70
N GLU A 39 -14.73 -3.22 4.76
CA GLU A 39 -15.12 -2.65 6.07
C GLU A 39 -13.93 -2.02 6.80
N ASP A 40 -12.71 -2.42 6.45
CA ASP A 40 -11.47 -1.92 7.06
C ASP A 40 -10.96 -0.62 6.40
N LEU A 41 -11.70 -0.09 5.42
CA LEU A 41 -11.32 1.12 4.68
C LEU A 41 -11.32 2.34 5.60
N ILE A 42 -10.14 2.95 5.79
CA ILE A 42 -10.00 4.22 6.50
C ILE A 42 -10.36 5.37 5.57
N ILE A 43 -9.73 5.41 4.39
CA ILE A 43 -9.87 6.53 3.46
C ILE A 43 -9.47 6.17 2.04
N SER A 44 -10.10 6.84 1.08
CA SER A 44 -9.74 6.81 -0.35
C SER A 44 -9.41 8.23 -0.82
N THR A 45 -8.19 8.45 -1.30
CA THR A 45 -7.74 9.79 -1.73
C THR A 45 -7.01 9.73 -3.07
N MET A 46 -6.91 10.86 -3.76
CA MET A 46 -6.03 11.03 -4.92
C MET A 46 -4.82 11.88 -4.50
N PRO A 47 -3.66 11.26 -4.18
CA PRO A 47 -2.52 11.99 -3.64
C PRO A 47 -2.06 13.10 -4.60
N HIS A 48 -1.94 14.31 -4.06
CA HIS A 48 -1.47 15.49 -4.79
C HIS A 48 -2.23 15.79 -6.09
N SER A 49 -3.48 15.32 -6.22
CA SER A 49 -4.32 15.49 -7.40
C SER A 49 -3.63 15.09 -8.72
N ARG A 50 -2.81 14.02 -8.69
CA ARG A 50 -2.04 13.55 -9.85
C ARG A 50 -2.47 12.14 -10.26
N GLN A 51 -2.40 11.88 -11.57
CA GLN A 51 -2.61 10.55 -12.12
C GLN A 51 -1.41 9.64 -11.81
N ILE A 52 -1.69 8.45 -11.30
CA ILE A 52 -0.71 7.39 -11.08
C ILE A 52 -0.58 6.61 -12.40
N THR A 53 0.65 6.47 -12.88
CA THR A 53 0.93 5.79 -14.16
C THR A 53 1.56 4.41 -13.96
N TYR A 54 2.41 4.27 -12.93
CA TYR A 54 3.12 3.03 -12.64
C TYR A 54 3.32 2.87 -11.14
N PHE A 55 3.28 1.62 -10.68
CA PHE A 55 3.77 1.23 -9.36
C PHE A 55 5.21 0.72 -9.51
N ASN A 56 6.16 1.29 -8.77
CA ASN A 56 7.59 1.00 -8.94
C ASN A 56 8.25 0.48 -7.65
N THR A 57 8.00 1.14 -6.51
CA THR A 57 8.70 0.84 -5.25
C THR A 57 7.74 0.88 -4.07
N ILE A 58 8.01 0.00 -3.10
CA ILE A 58 7.40 -0.01 -1.78
C ILE A 58 8.51 0.26 -0.75
N PHE A 59 8.22 1.09 0.23
CA PHE A 59 9.10 1.32 1.38
C PHE A 59 8.25 1.62 2.61
N PHE A 60 8.80 1.33 3.80
CA PHE A 60 8.22 1.77 5.06
C PHE A 60 8.94 3.03 5.50
N ASN A 61 8.19 4.12 5.66
CA ASN A 61 8.71 5.34 6.27
C ASN A 61 8.34 5.36 7.75
N VAL A 62 9.35 5.40 8.62
CA VAL A 62 9.17 5.33 10.06
C VAL A 62 9.60 6.66 10.66
N CYS A 63 8.65 7.35 11.26
CA CYS A 63 8.93 8.51 12.11
C CYS A 63 8.71 8.09 13.57
N SER A 64 9.79 7.75 14.27
CA SER A 64 9.74 7.55 15.73
C SER A 64 10.00 8.89 16.44
N ILE A 65 9.34 9.10 17.57
CA ILE A 65 9.59 10.22 18.47
C ILE A 65 10.62 9.75 19.49
N ASP A 66 11.75 10.44 19.55
CA ASP A 66 12.66 10.45 20.67
C ASP A 66 12.83 11.90 21.11
N ASN A 67 12.36 12.21 22.32
CA ASN A 67 12.48 13.55 22.90
C ASN A 67 13.50 13.60 24.05
N GLY A 68 14.38 12.60 24.16
CA GLY A 68 15.38 12.50 25.23
C GLY A 68 14.83 12.07 26.59
N SER A 69 13.51 11.84 26.71
CA SER A 69 12.86 11.36 27.94
C SER A 69 11.95 10.15 27.70
N THR A 70 11.33 10.06 26.52
CA THR A 70 10.41 9.00 26.13
C THR A 70 10.67 8.63 24.68
N TRP A 71 10.58 7.34 24.38
CA TRP A 71 10.67 6.81 23.04
C TRP A 71 9.29 6.36 22.55
N SER A 72 9.07 6.35 21.24
CA SER A 72 7.91 5.70 20.63
C SER A 72 7.76 4.26 21.10
N THR A 73 6.52 3.77 21.12
CA THR A 73 6.23 2.35 21.36
C THR A 73 7.05 1.47 20.42
N PRO A 74 7.82 0.49 20.92
CA PRO A 74 8.53 -0.47 20.08
C PRO A 74 7.56 -1.25 19.18
N TRP A 75 7.97 -1.55 17.96
CA TRP A 75 7.13 -2.24 16.98
C TRP A 75 7.99 -3.08 16.02
N ILE A 76 7.34 -4.03 15.35
CA ILE A 76 7.92 -4.94 14.35
C ILE A 76 6.98 -4.94 13.13
N ILE A 77 7.55 -5.00 11.92
CA ILE A 77 6.81 -5.39 10.72
C ILE A 77 7.12 -6.85 10.45
N ASP A 78 6.08 -7.64 10.27
CA ASP A 78 6.17 -9.07 9.96
C ASP A 78 5.33 -9.39 8.71
N ASP A 79 5.76 -10.38 7.94
CA ASP A 79 5.07 -10.91 6.74
C ASP A 79 4.51 -9.86 5.74
N PRO A 80 5.33 -8.91 5.21
CA PRO A 80 4.85 -7.99 4.18
C PRO A 80 4.49 -8.74 2.89
N LYS A 81 3.31 -8.43 2.32
CA LYS A 81 2.82 -9.05 1.07
C LYS A 81 2.47 -7.99 0.04
N VAL A 82 2.82 -8.26 -1.21
CA VAL A 82 2.48 -7.42 -2.37
C VAL A 82 1.73 -8.26 -3.38
N TYR A 83 0.54 -7.79 -3.75
CA TYR A 83 -0.31 -8.44 -4.73
C TYR A 83 -0.48 -7.53 -5.94
N TYR A 84 -0.54 -8.14 -7.12
CA TYR A 84 -0.85 -7.44 -8.36
C TYR A 84 -2.00 -8.17 -9.06
N LEU A 85 -3.12 -7.47 -9.23
CA LEU A 85 -4.23 -7.92 -10.05
C LEU A 85 -3.92 -7.55 -11.51
N GLY A 86 -3.13 -8.40 -12.16
CA GLY A 86 -2.87 -8.28 -13.59
C GLY A 86 -4.10 -8.64 -14.41
N GLY A 87 -4.50 -7.77 -15.32
CA GLY A 87 -5.48 -8.11 -16.35
C GLY A 87 -5.04 -9.37 -17.09
N GLY A 88 -5.95 -10.32 -17.25
CA GLY A 88 -5.69 -11.59 -17.93
C GLY A 88 -4.99 -11.39 -19.28
N ASN A 89 -4.04 -12.27 -19.57
CA ASN A 89 -3.33 -12.42 -20.85
C ASN A 89 -2.76 -11.12 -21.45
N ARG A 90 -1.54 -10.76 -21.05
CA ARG A 90 -0.65 -10.02 -21.96
C ARG A 90 -0.15 -10.99 -23.03
N SER A 91 -0.85 -11.06 -24.16
CA SER A 91 -0.22 -11.49 -25.41
C SER A 91 0.87 -10.47 -25.73
N MET A 92 2.13 -10.79 -25.44
CA MET A 92 3.24 -10.04 -26.01
C MET A 92 3.15 -10.22 -27.53
N ALA A 93 2.69 -9.20 -28.24
CA ALA A 93 2.75 -9.16 -29.69
C ALA A 93 4.23 -9.17 -30.09
N GLY A 94 4.75 -10.37 -30.36
CA GLY A 94 6.07 -10.56 -30.95
C GLY A 94 6.09 -9.88 -32.31
N GLY A 95 6.77 -8.75 -32.40
CA GLY A 95 7.07 -8.11 -33.68
C GLY A 95 7.87 -9.08 -34.54
N ARG A 96 7.21 -9.73 -35.50
CA ARG A 96 7.88 -10.45 -36.59
C ARG A 96 8.53 -9.41 -37.50
N GLN A 97 9.83 -9.22 -37.36
CA GLN A 97 10.65 -8.62 -38.41
C GLN A 97 10.76 -9.66 -39.54
N GLN A 98 9.95 -9.50 -40.60
CA GLN A 98 10.19 -10.24 -41.83
C GLN A 98 11.39 -9.61 -42.53
N MET A 99 12.51 -10.34 -42.53
CA MET A 99 13.65 -10.06 -43.40
C MET A 99 13.29 -10.61 -44.80
N GLN A 100 12.94 -9.72 -45.73
CA GLN A 100 12.86 -10.07 -47.14
C GLN A 100 14.28 -10.30 -47.67
N ARG A 101 14.46 -11.42 -48.38
CA ARG A 101 15.67 -11.77 -49.10
C ARG A 101 15.70 -11.08 -50.46
#